data_AF-A0AAV3WXH3-F1
#
_entry.id   AF-A0AAV3WXH3-F1
#
_cell.length_a   1.000
_cell.length_b   1.000
_cell.length_c   1.000
_cell.angle_alpha   90.00
_cell.angle_beta   90.00
_cell.angle_gamma   90.00
#
_symmetry.space_group_name_H-M   'P 1'
#
loop_
_entity.id
_entity.type
_entity.pdbx_description
1 polymer ?
#
loop_
_entity_poly.entity_id
_entity_poly.type
_entity_poly.pdbx_seq_one_letter_code
_entity_poly.pdbx_strand_id
1 'polypeptide(L)'
;MDFEKVNRITKVHHYKKKGFSNAKINRMLGIHRNTVRSDLQKKPKEAIFWVKSLTNRERKVEPYKETIVNWLSNEPELSAAQIEN
;
A
#
# COMPACT_ATOMS: atom_id res chain seq x y z
N MET A 1 -0.23 -5.11 6.66
CA MET A 1 -1.47 -4.32 6.47
C MET A 1 -1.22 -2.93 7.01
N ASP A 2 -1.40 -1.90 6.18
CA ASP A 2 -1.12 -0.50 6.54
C ASP A 2 -2.32 0.13 7.30
N PHE A 3 -2.31 0.01 8.63
CA PHE A 3 -3.39 0.48 9.50
C PHE A 3 -3.64 2.00 9.40
N GLU A 4 -2.61 2.79 9.09
CA GLU A 4 -2.72 4.24 8.94
C GLU A 4 -3.62 4.62 7.76
N LYS A 5 -3.51 3.92 6.63
CA LYS A 5 -4.39 4.17 5.46
C LYS A 5 -5.84 3.82 5.74
N VAL A 6 -6.10 2.71 6.43
CA VAL A 6 -7.48 2.31 6.80
C VAL A 6 -8.09 3.31 7.78
N ASN A 7 -7.31 3.76 8.76
CA ASN A 7 -7.71 4.79 9.72
C ASN A 7 -8.04 6.12 9.01
N ARG A 8 -7.19 6.54 8.06
CA ARG A 8 -7.41 7.74 7.25
C ARG A 8 -8.72 7.69 6.48
N ILE A 9 -8.98 6.61 5.74
CA ILE A 9 -10.22 6.44 4.96
C ILE A 9 -11.44 6.51 5.89
N THR A 10 -11.38 5.82 7.03
CA THR A 10 -12.46 5.84 8.05
C THR A 10 -12.72 7.24 8.58
N LYS A 11 -11.66 8.01 8.90
CA LYS A 11 -11.77 9.41 9.36
C LYS A 11 -12.37 10.32 8.30
N VAL A 12 -11.99 10.16 7.03
CA VAL A 12 -12.58 10.92 5.91
C VAL A 12 -14.09 10.68 5.82
N HIS A 13 -14.53 9.43 5.88
CA HIS A 13 -15.96 9.08 5.88
C HIS A 13 -16.70 9.60 7.11
N HIS A 14 -16.09 9.50 8.29
CA HIS A 14 -16.64 10.05 9.54
C HIS A 14 -16.89 11.56 9.45
N TYR A 15 -15.91 12.32 8.99
CA TYR A 15 -16.06 13.77 8.84
C TYR A 15 -17.07 14.13 7.74
N LYS A 16 -17.12 13.34 6.67
CA LYS A 16 -18.13 13.56 5.61
C LYS A 16 -19.54 13.31 6.14
N LYS A 17 -19.74 12.25 6.94
CA LYS A 17 -21.02 11.96 7.59
C LYS A 17 -21.44 13.05 8.58
N LYS A 18 -20.49 13.73 9.21
CA LYS A 18 -20.72 14.92 10.06
C LYS A 18 -21.04 16.20 9.27
N GLY A 19 -21.08 16.16 7.94
CA GLY A 19 -21.43 17.31 7.10
C GLY A 19 -20.26 18.24 6.76
N PHE A 20 -19.02 17.87 7.06
CA PHE A 20 -17.87 18.72 6.70
C PHE A 20 -17.61 18.72 5.18
N SER A 21 -17.21 19.88 4.66
CA SER A 21 -16.80 20.03 3.26
C SER A 21 -15.45 19.36 3.01
N ASN A 22 -15.21 18.92 1.77
CA ASN A 22 -13.95 18.25 1.41
C ASN A 22 -12.72 19.17 1.64
N ALA A 23 -12.89 20.49 1.49
CA ALA A 23 -11.86 21.47 1.78
C ALA A 23 -11.52 21.54 3.28
N LYS A 24 -12.52 21.46 4.16
CA LYS A 24 -12.33 21.41 5.61
C LYS A 24 -11.68 20.09 6.04
N ILE A 25 -12.10 18.97 5.45
CA ILE A 25 -11.53 17.63 5.72
C ILE A 25 -10.03 17.59 5.34
N ASN A 26 -9.66 18.15 4.18
CA ASN A 26 -8.26 18.30 3.78
C ASN A 26 -7.45 19.03 4.86
N ARG A 27 -7.89 20.22 5.27
CA ARG A 27 -7.19 21.04 6.28
C ARG A 27 -7.08 20.35 7.62
N MET A 28 -8.12 19.62 8.06
CA MET A 28 -8.14 18.91 9.34
C MET A 28 -7.24 17.67 9.37
N LEU A 29 -7.17 16.94 8.25
CA LEU A 29 -6.37 15.71 8.16
C LEU A 29 -4.96 15.94 7.59
N GLY A 30 -4.67 17.14 7.08
CA GLY A 30 -3.39 17.46 6.44
C GLY A 30 -3.16 16.69 5.12
N ILE A 31 -4.23 16.27 4.44
CA ILE A 31 -4.14 15.44 3.22
C ILE A 31 -4.69 16.15 1.99
N HIS A 32 -4.03 15.97 0.86
CA HIS A 32 -4.41 16.62 -0.39
C HIS A 32 -5.88 16.37 -0.77
N ARG A 33 -6.54 17.38 -1.35
CA ARG A 33 -7.97 17.33 -1.75
C ARG A 33 -8.31 16.12 -2.65
N ASN A 34 -7.37 15.70 -3.49
CA ASN A 34 -7.57 14.54 -4.38
C ASN A 34 -7.59 13.24 -3.56
N THR A 35 -6.78 13.15 -2.50
CA THR A 35 -6.78 12.02 -1.57
C THR A 35 -8.11 11.93 -0.83
N VAL A 36 -8.67 13.07 -0.39
CA VAL A 36 -10.01 13.11 0.22
C VAL A 36 -11.08 12.57 -0.74
N ARG A 37 -11.07 13.01 -2.00
CA ARG A 37 -12.01 12.50 -3.03
C ARG A 37 -11.83 11.00 -3.27
N SER A 38 -10.59 10.55 -3.43
CA SER A 38 -10.27 9.14 -3.66
C SER A 38 -10.66 8.25 -2.48
N ASP A 39 -10.49 8.72 -1.25
CA ASP A 39 -10.84 7.98 -0.04
C ASP A 39 -12.37 7.92 0.16
N LEU A 40 -13.12 8.97 -0.23
CA LEU A 40 -14.59 8.95 -0.23
C LEU A 40 -15.19 7.97 -1.25
N GLN A 41 -14.50 7.72 -2.37
CA GLN A 41 -14.93 6.73 -3.34
C GLN A 41 -14.75 5.28 -2.85
N LYS A 42 -13.85 5.05 -1.88
CA LYS A 42 -13.63 3.72 -1.30
C LYS A 42 -14.60 3.47 -0.17
N LYS A 43 -15.42 2.42 -0.23
CA LYS A 43 -16.29 2.07 0.90
C LYS A 43 -15.43 1.62 2.09
N PRO A 44 -15.74 2.00 3.34
CA PRO A 44 -14.96 1.61 4.51
C PRO A 44 -14.76 0.10 4.67
N LYS A 45 -15.78 -0.71 4.35
CA LYS A 45 -15.69 -2.19 4.38
C LYS A 45 -14.72 -2.75 3.33
N GLU A 46 -14.64 -2.11 2.16
CA GLU A 46 -13.75 -2.51 1.05
C GLU A 46 -12.33 -1.94 1.20
N ALA A 47 -12.16 -0.89 2.02
CA ALA A 47 -10.87 -0.26 2.27
C ALA A 47 -9.85 -1.22 2.89
N ILE A 48 -10.27 -2.16 3.73
CA ILE A 48 -9.40 -3.19 4.30
C ILE A 48 -8.83 -4.10 3.19
N PHE A 49 -9.67 -4.57 2.28
CA PHE A 49 -9.26 -5.42 1.16
C PHE A 49 -8.33 -4.67 0.20
N TRP A 50 -8.63 -3.41 -0.07
CA TRP A 50 -7.78 -2.55 -0.91
C TRP A 50 -6.41 -2.27 -0.27
N VAL A 51 -6.36 -1.94 1.03
CA VAL A 51 -5.07 -1.73 1.71
C VAL A 51 -4.26 -3.04 1.75
N LYS A 52 -4.93 -4.19 1.92
CA LYS A 52 -4.27 -5.50 1.80
C LYS A 52 -3.73 -5.73 0.38
N SER A 53 -4.50 -5.42 -0.67
CA SER A 53 -4.05 -5.59 -2.05
C SER A 53 -2.89 -4.65 -2.44
N LEU A 54 -2.82 -3.45 -1.86
CA LEU A 54 -1.65 -2.57 -2.01
C LEU A 54 -0.36 -3.17 -1.44
N THR A 55 -0.48 -4.03 -0.42
CA THR A 55 0.67 -4.68 0.23
C THR A 55 1.13 -5.90 -0.57
N ASN A 56 0.19 -6.57 -1.28
CA ASN A 56 0.43 -7.77 -2.08
C ASN A 56 0.95 -7.49 -3.49
N ARG A 57 1.65 -6.38 -3.72
CA ARG A 57 2.45 -6.27 -4.95
C ARG A 57 3.66 -7.18 -4.74
N GLU A 58 3.56 -8.43 -5.17
CA GLU A 58 4.73 -9.31 -5.29
C GLU A 58 5.79 -8.54 -6.07
N ARG A 59 6.95 -8.27 -5.43
CA ARG A 59 8.10 -7.80 -6.18
C ARG A 59 8.40 -8.87 -7.21
N LYS A 60 8.64 -8.51 -8.46
CA LYS A 60 8.98 -9.46 -9.54
C LYS A 60 10.10 -10.44 -9.16
N VAL A 61 10.94 -10.08 -8.19
CA VAL A 61 12.08 -10.85 -7.67
C VAL A 61 11.70 -11.81 -6.54
N GLU A 62 10.60 -11.58 -5.80
CA GLU A 62 10.21 -12.44 -4.66
C GLU A 62 9.93 -13.90 -5.06
N PRO A 63 9.28 -14.21 -6.21
CA PRO A 63 9.09 -15.59 -6.65
C PRO A 63 10.39 -16.37 -6.95
N TYR A 64 11.48 -15.66 -7.22
CA TYR A 64 12.77 -16.26 -7.57
C TYR A 64 13.76 -16.23 -6.41
N LYS A 65 13.38 -15.66 -5.26
CA LYS A 65 14.27 -15.40 -4.14
C LYS A 65 14.81 -16.67 -3.52
N GLU A 66 13.97 -17.67 -3.28
CA GLU A 66 14.40 -18.97 -2.77
C GLU A 66 15.30 -19.71 -3.78
N THR A 67 14.96 -19.61 -5.07
CA THR A 67 15.77 -20.18 -6.16
C THR A 67 17.16 -19.55 -6.24
N ILE A 68 17.24 -18.22 -6.19
CA ILE A 68 18.50 -17.46 -6.23
C ILE A 68 19.33 -17.75 -4.97
N VAL A 69 18.72 -17.79 -3.80
CA VAL A 69 19.40 -18.10 -2.53
C VAL A 69 19.93 -19.54 -2.54
N ASN A 70 19.17 -20.49 -3.09
CA ASN A 70 19.61 -21.87 -3.23
C ASN A 70 20.76 -22.01 -4.24
N TRP A 71 20.77 -21.28 -5.35
CA TRP A 71 21.90 -21.25 -6.28
C TRP A 71 23.17 -20.66 -5.66
N LEU A 72 23.04 -19.54 -4.94
CA LEU A 72 24.16 -18.89 -4.27
C LEU A 72 24.72 -19.70 -3.08
N SER A 73 23.89 -20.54 -2.45
CA SER A 73 24.32 -21.36 -1.32
C SER A 73 25.03 -22.65 -1.74
N ASN A 74 24.78 -23.15 -2.96
CA ASN A 74 25.37 -24.39 -3.45
C ASN A 74 26.69 -24.18 -4.23
N GLU A 75 27.03 -22.94 -4.58
CA GLU A 75 28.16 -22.62 -5.45
C GLU A 75 28.95 -21.41 -4.90
N PRO A 76 30.03 -21.63 -4.13
CA PRO A 76 30.77 -20.55 -3.46
C PRO A 76 31.51 -19.58 -4.41
N GLU A 77 31.54 -19.86 -5.72
CA GLU A 77 32.16 -18.99 -6.74
C GLU A 77 31.14 -18.17 -7.55
N LEU A 78 29.84 -18.37 -7.35
CA LEU A 78 28.80 -17.66 -8.07
C LEU A 78 28.53 -16.29 -7.46
N SER A 79 28.82 -15.22 -8.22
CA SER A 79 28.56 -13.84 -7.82
C SER A 79 27.25 -13.33 -8.41
N ALA A 80 26.53 -12.48 -7.66
CA ALA A 80 25.27 -11.86 -8.08
C ALA A 80 25.35 -11.15 -9.45
N ALA A 81 26.54 -10.70 -9.86
CA ALA A 81 26.78 -10.08 -11.17
C ALA A 81 26.58 -11.03 -12.38
N GLN A 82 26.67 -12.36 -12.18
CA GLN A 82 26.46 -13.35 -13.25
C GLN A 82 24.98 -13.67 -13.49
N ILE A 83 24.11 -13.32 -12.54
CA ILE A 83 22.65 -13.57 -12.59
C ILE A 83 21.91 -12.38 -13.25
N GLU A 84 22.57 -11.24 -13.44
CA GLU A 84 21.96 -9.95 -13.87
C GLU A 84 21.92 -9.70 -15.39
N ASN A 85 21.97 -10.73 -16.25
CA ASN A 85 21.74 -10.54 -17.71
C ASN A 85 20.26 -10.60 -18.09
#